data_AF-A0A143HDJ3-F1
#
_entry.id   AF-A0A143HDJ3-F1
#
_cell.length_a   1.000
_cell.length_b   1.000
_cell.length_c   1.000
_cell.angle_alpha   90.00
_cell.angle_beta   90.00
_cell.angle_gamma   90.00
#
_symmetry.space_group_name_H-M   'P 1'
#
loop_
_entity.id
_entity.type
_entity.pdbx_description
1 polymer ?
#
loop_
_entity_poly.entity_id
_entity_poly.type
_entity_poly.pdbx_seq_one_letter_code
_entity_poly.pdbx_strand_id
1 'polypeptide(L)' 'MRTRQRLKMLKQVAEKQALKLNGFGYNTKITKIDNTNDFVVHADNGKEEITIFVDRQDSPFHTWTLKKR' A
#
# COMPACT_ATOMS: atom_id res chain seq x y z
N MET A 1 12.88 15.61 13.82
CA MET A 1 12.69 14.23 14.35
C MET A 1 11.36 13.55 13.98
N ARG A 2 10.24 14.27 13.80
CA ARG A 2 8.90 13.67 13.58
C ARG A 2 8.69 12.92 12.24
N THR A 3 9.42 13.28 11.19
CA THR A 3 9.27 12.72 9.83
C THR A 3 9.79 11.28 9.68
N ARG A 4 10.90 10.92 10.34
CA ARG A 4 11.48 9.56 10.26
C ARG A 4 10.61 8.52 10.98
N GLN A 5 10.07 8.86 12.14
CA GLN A 5 9.13 7.99 12.85
C GLN A 5 7.83 7.80 12.06
N ARG A 6 7.30 8.87 11.45
CA ARG A 6 6.12 8.80 10.58
C ARG A 6 6.33 7.88 9.38
N LEU A 7 7.44 8.03 8.67
CA LEU A 7 7.81 7.14 7.55
C LEU A 7 7.91 5.67 7.97
N LYS A 8 8.52 5.40 9.14
CA LYS A 8 8.62 4.05 9.68
C LYS A 8 7.24 3.44 9.94
N MET A 9 6.30 4.21 10.51
CA MET A 9 4.94 3.74 10.74
C MET A 9 4.18 3.47 9.43
N LEU A 10 4.24 4.38 8.45
CA LEU A 10 3.56 4.21 7.16
C LEU A 10 4.10 2.97 6.42
N LYS A 11 5.42 2.76 6.46
CA LYS A 11 6.04 1.55 5.92
C LYS A 11 5.50 0.28 6.57
N GLN A 12 5.40 0.25 7.90
CA GLN A 12 4.85 -0.91 8.63
C GLN A 12 3.38 -1.17 8.29
N VAL A 13 2.59 -0.12 8.07
CA VAL A 13 1.19 -0.26 7.63
C VAL A 13 1.13 -0.86 6.23
N ALA A 14 1.95 -0.37 5.29
CA ALA A 14 2.05 -0.91 3.94
C ALA A 14 2.48 -2.39 3.93
N GLU A 15 3.48 -2.76 4.75
CA GLU A 15 3.94 -4.15 4.92
C GLU A 15 2.83 -5.06 5.45
N LYS A 16 2.04 -4.59 6.43
CA LYS A 16 0.90 -5.36 6.94
C LYS A 16 -0.19 -5.58 5.89
N GLN A 17 -0.45 -4.59 5.04
CA GLN A 17 -1.46 -4.73 3.98
C GLN A 17 -0.97 -5.65 2.86
N ALA A 18 0.29 -5.53 2.45
CA ALA A 18 0.93 -6.44 1.51
C ALA A 18 0.89 -7.89 2.01
N LEU A 19 1.19 -8.12 3.29
CA LEU A 19 1.15 -9.46 3.88
C LEU A 19 -0.25 -10.07 3.90
N LYS A 20 -1.30 -9.27 4.18
CA LYS A 20 -2.69 -9.72 4.06
C LYS A 20 -3.03 -10.13 2.63
N LEU A 21 -2.70 -9.29 1.66
CA LEU A 21 -2.97 -9.55 0.24
C LEU A 21 -2.20 -10.76 -0.29
N ASN A 22 -0.95 -10.95 0.15
CA ASN A 22 -0.20 -12.19 -0.12
C ASN A 22 -0.91 -13.42 0.43
N GLY A 23 -1.49 -13.32 1.64
CA GLY A 23 -2.31 -14.40 2.22
C GLY A 23 -3.57 -14.73 1.41
N PHE A 24 -4.07 -13.79 0.62
CA PHE A 24 -5.18 -13.98 -0.33
C PHE A 24 -4.73 -14.45 -1.72
N GLY A 25 -3.43 -14.72 -1.92
CA GLY A 25 -2.89 -15.19 -3.20
C GLY A 25 -2.55 -14.09 -4.20
N TYR A 26 -2.48 -12.83 -3.76
CA TYR A 26 -1.97 -11.74 -4.59
C TYR A 26 -0.44 -11.69 -4.52
N ASN A 27 0.20 -11.35 -5.64
CA ASN A 27 1.58 -10.92 -5.64
C ASN A 27 1.63 -9.41 -5.33
N THR A 28 2.25 -9.03 -4.22
CA THR A 28 2.27 -7.64 -3.76
C THR A 28 3.62 -6.95 -3.94
N LYS A 29 3.58 -5.65 -4.25
CA LYS A 29 4.75 -4.77 -4.37
C LYS A 29 4.49 -3.46 -3.63
N ILE A 30 5.39 -3.10 -2.72
CA ILE A 30 5.34 -1.84 -1.97
C ILE A 30 6.30 -0.85 -2.63
N THR A 31 5.80 0.34 -2.98
CA THR A 31 6.60 1.41 -3.57
C THR A 31 6.46 2.67 -2.73
N LYS A 32 7.56 3.38 -2.48
CA LYS A 32 7.54 4.69 -1.81
C LYS A 32 7.35 5.78 -2.86
N ILE A 33 6.47 6.75 -2.58
CA ILE A 33 6.35 7.97 -3.40
C ILE A 33 7.37 8.98 -2.86
N ASP A 34 8.38 9.29 -3.68
CA ASP A 34 9.53 10.10 -3.27
C ASP A 34 9.14 11.53 -2.85
N ASN A 35 8.10 12.09 -3.48
CA ASN A 35 7.69 13.48 -3.26
C ASN A 35 6.78 13.70 -2.04
N THR A 36 6.08 12.67 -1.54
CA THR A 36 4.99 12.88 -0.56
C THR A 36 5.16 12.12 0.76
N ASN A 37 6.23 11.33 0.94
CA ASN A 37 6.42 10.44 2.10
C ASN A 37 5.30 9.38 2.26
N ASP A 38 4.64 9.03 1.16
CA ASP A 38 3.58 8.03 1.12
C ASP A 38 4.09 6.69 0.59
N PHE A 39 3.30 5.65 0.81
CA PHE A 39 3.56 4.32 0.28
C PHE A 39 2.37 3.84 -0.52
N VAL A 40 2.64 3.10 -1.59
CA VAL A 40 1.62 2.43 -2.40
C VAL A 40 1.86 0.94 -2.35
N VAL A 41 0.81 0.18 -2.07
CA VAL A 41 0.81 -1.29 -2.17
C VAL A 41 0.05 -1.66 -3.43
N HIS A 42 0.77 -2.19 -4.40
CA HIS A 42 0.17 -2.84 -5.57
C HIS A 42 0.05 -4.32 -5.29
N ALA A 43 -1.04 -4.93 -5.73
CA ALA A 43 -1.29 -6.35 -5.58
C ALA A 43 -2.00 -6.89 -6.83
N ASP A 44 -1.48 -7.96 -7.41
CA ASP A 44 -2.04 -8.59 -8.61
C ASP A 44 -2.07 -10.12 -8.42
N ASN A 45 -3.22 -10.74 -8.68
CA ASN A 45 -3.37 -12.20 -8.66
C ASN A 45 -3.65 -12.79 -10.06
N GLY A 46 -3.46 -12.00 -11.12
CA GLY A 46 -3.72 -12.36 -12.51
C GLY A 46 -5.16 -12.10 -12.96
N LYS A 47 -6.12 -11.99 -12.04
CA LYS A 47 -7.55 -11.72 -12.32
C LYS A 47 -7.97 -10.32 -11.87
N GLU A 48 -7.41 -9.87 -10.76
CA GLU A 48 -7.76 -8.63 -10.09
C GLU A 48 -6.49 -7.90 -9.71
N GLU A 49 -6.53 -6.57 -9.85
CA GLU A 49 -5.47 -5.68 -9.42
C GLU A 49 -6.02 -4.76 -8.30
N ILE A 50 -5.26 -4.68 -7.21
CA ILE A 50 -5.60 -3.85 -6.06
C ILE A 50 -4.46 -2.87 -5.85
N THR A 51 -4.79 -1.58 -5.81
CA THR A 51 -3.85 -0.53 -5.46
C THR A 51 -4.32 0.15 -4.18
N ILE A 52 -3.47 0.15 -3.16
CA ILE A 52 -3.73 0.76 -1.86
C ILE A 52 -2.76 1.90 -1.65
N PHE A 53 -3.31 3.11 -1.52
CA PHE A 53 -2.56 4.28 -1.09
C PHE A 53 -2.52 4.32 0.43
N VAL A 54 -1.30 4.27 0.97
CA VAL A 54 -1.02 4.43 2.40
C VAL A 54 -0.46 5.83 2.59
N ASP A 55 -1.38 6.79 2.57
CA ASP A 55 -1.17 8.14 3.08
C ASP A 55 -1.91 8.29 4.43
N ARG A 56 -1.56 9.34 5.18
CA ARG A 56 -2.30 9.73 6.39
C ARG A 56 -2.84 11.15 6.28
N GLN A 57 -2.95 11.70 5.07
CA GLN A 57 -3.40 13.08 4.90
C GLN A 57 -4.92 13.19 5.03
N ASP A 58 -5.70 12.19 4.59
CA ASP A 58 -7.17 12.26 4.66
C ASP A 58 -7.86 11.09 5.38
N SER A 59 -7.33 9.86 5.34
CA SER A 59 -7.84 8.69 6.10
C SER A 59 -6.92 7.51 5.81
N PRO A 60 -6.72 6.52 6.71
CA PRO A 60 -5.63 5.56 6.57
C PRO A 60 -5.73 4.56 5.39
N PHE A 61 -6.80 4.55 4.60
CA PHE A 61 -6.98 3.59 3.50
C PHE A 61 -7.84 4.17 2.37
N HIS A 62 -7.22 4.55 1.24
CA HIS A 62 -7.92 4.58 -0.05
C HIS A 62 -7.59 3.28 -0.79
N THR A 63 -8.48 2.31 -0.68
CA THR A 63 -8.44 1.04 -1.44
C THR A 63 -9.18 1.24 -2.75
N TRP A 64 -8.48 1.13 -3.87
CA TRP A 64 -9.11 1.11 -5.20
C TRP A 64 -8.90 -0.29 -5.80
N THR A 65 -10.00 -0.95 -6.11
CA THR A 65 -10.01 -2.24 -6.82
C THR A 65 -10.18 -1.98 -8.31
N LEU A 66 -9.20 -2.37 -9.10
CA LEU A 66 -9.27 -2.32 -10.55
C LEU A 66 -9.46 -3.74 -11.07
N LYS A 67 -10.59 -4.00 -11.71
CA LYS A 67 -10.83 -5.28 -12.38
C LYS A 67 -10.01 -5.30 -13.66
N LYS A 68 -9.14 -6.30 -13.84
CA LYS A 68 -8.40 -6.51 -15.08
C LYS A 68 -9.43 -6.78 -16.18
N ARG A 69 -9.45 -5.93 -17.22
CA ARG A 69 -10.30 -6.12 -18.42
C ARG A 69 -9.77 -7.26 -19.27
#